data_AF-A0A8H2ZVR5-F1
#
_entry.id   AF-A0A8H2ZVR5-F1
#
_cell.length_a   1.000
_cell.length_b   1.000
_cell.length_c   1.000
_cell.angle_alpha   90.00
_cell.angle_beta   90.00
_cell.angle_gamma   90.00
#
_symmetry.space_group_name_H-M   'P 1'
#
loop_
_entity.id
_entity.type
_entity.pdbx_description
1 polymer ?
#
loop_
_entity_poly.entity_id
_entity_poly.type
_entity_poly.pdbx_seq_one_letter_code
_entity_poly.pdbx_strand_id
1 'polypeptide(L)'
;MSGPSSSGLSFSTANPSAISIPSDAAGIVTSLNKIKAVLVAMNHNLGLAINQINANSSDIATAGANHNALDHDVQNIENAIVGLTAQIATLLGGGGSRRKLKLQEPSKFDGMDKTKAMAFRTLITHYIRVVDPSSLADEQIAFIISYLDGAAKTWLEPFEERDLDPSTPVP
;
A
#
# COMPACT_ATOMS: atom_id res chain seq x y z
N MET A 1 -10.92 17.54 -9.35
CA MET A 1 -10.48 16.82 -8.14
C MET A 1 -9.94 17.86 -7.18
N SER A 2 -10.79 18.33 -6.29
CA SER A 2 -10.43 19.35 -5.30
C SER A 2 -9.96 18.59 -4.05
N GLY A 3 -8.67 18.67 -3.74
CA GLY A 3 -8.14 18.07 -2.52
C GLY A 3 -8.81 18.67 -1.28
N PRO A 4 -8.91 17.93 -0.17
CA PRO A 4 -9.49 18.47 1.05
C PRO A 4 -8.65 19.67 1.50
N SER A 5 -9.28 20.83 1.50
CA SER A 5 -8.74 22.07 2.04
C SER A 5 -8.35 21.80 3.50
N SER A 6 -7.05 21.79 3.79
CA SER A 6 -6.52 21.82 5.15
C SER A 6 -6.87 23.17 5.77
N SER A 7 -8.12 23.29 6.20
CA SER A 7 -8.57 24.38 7.07
C SER A 7 -7.78 24.22 8.35
N GLY A 8 -6.70 24.98 8.50
CA GLY A 8 -5.70 24.78 9.54
C GLY A 8 -6.35 24.74 10.92
N LEU A 9 -6.32 23.56 11.56
CA LEU A 9 -6.71 23.42 12.95
C LEU A 9 -5.73 24.26 13.78
N SER A 10 -6.23 25.36 14.36
CA SER A 10 -5.44 26.21 15.23
C SER A 10 -5.65 25.77 16.67
N PHE A 11 -4.71 24.95 17.18
CA PHE A 11 -4.70 24.59 18.59
C PHE A 11 -4.26 25.78 19.43
N SER A 12 -4.95 26.00 20.55
CA SER A 12 -4.55 26.98 21.55
C SER A 12 -3.43 26.41 22.44
N THR A 13 -2.44 27.23 22.78
CA THR A 13 -1.37 26.82 23.70
C THR A 13 -1.94 26.61 25.11
N ALA A 14 -1.85 25.37 25.60
CA ALA A 14 -2.19 25.01 26.99
C ALA A 14 -0.91 24.58 27.73
N ASN A 15 -0.43 25.40 28.67
CA ASN A 15 0.76 25.10 29.47
C ASN A 15 0.43 25.06 30.97
N PRO A 16 0.10 23.88 31.52
CA PRO A 16 -0.16 23.71 32.95
C PRO A 16 1.05 24.06 33.83
N SER A 17 2.27 23.88 33.33
CA SER A 17 3.52 24.12 34.07
C SER A 17 3.80 25.61 34.32
N ALA A 18 3.06 26.52 33.67
CA ALA A 18 3.15 27.96 33.90
C ALA A 18 2.41 28.43 35.17
N ILE A 19 1.75 27.51 35.88
CA ILE A 19 0.96 27.76 37.09
C ILE A 19 1.85 27.49 38.31
N SER A 20 2.08 28.53 39.11
CA SER A 20 2.85 28.44 40.36
C SER A 20 1.93 28.37 41.57
N ILE A 21 2.41 27.75 42.65
CA ILE A 21 1.72 27.75 43.94
C ILE A 21 1.82 29.16 44.55
N PRO A 22 0.70 29.81 44.86
CA PRO A 22 0.70 31.14 45.42
C PRO A 22 1.02 31.13 46.92
N SER A 23 1.69 32.19 47.40
CA SER A 23 2.00 32.40 48.82
C SER A 23 1.11 33.44 49.50
N ASP A 24 0.26 34.13 48.73
CA ASP A 24 -0.63 35.19 49.21
C ASP A 24 -2.01 35.14 48.50
N ALA A 25 -2.96 35.92 49.02
CA ALA A 25 -4.34 35.94 48.52
C ALA A 25 -4.45 36.45 47.06
N ALA A 26 -3.61 37.42 46.67
CA ALA A 26 -3.59 37.94 45.30
C ALA A 26 -3.03 36.90 44.31
N GLY A 27 -2.01 36.15 44.72
CA GLY A 27 -1.47 35.02 43.98
C GLY A 27 -2.50 33.92 43.77
N ILE A 28 -3.36 33.64 44.77
CA ILE A 28 -4.45 32.64 44.64
C ILE A 28 -5.37 33.00 43.48
N VAL A 29 -5.86 34.24 43.42
CA VAL A 29 -6.74 34.69 42.33
C VAL A 29 -6.04 34.60 40.97
N THR A 30 -4.76 34.98 40.91
CA THR A 30 -3.97 34.90 39.68
C THR A 30 -3.79 33.45 39.20
N SER A 31 -3.45 32.54 40.11
CA SER A 31 -3.28 31.12 39.78
C SER A 31 -4.61 30.48 39.35
N LEU A 32 -5.73 30.82 40.00
CA LEU A 32 -7.06 30.35 39.58
C LEU A 32 -7.43 30.83 38.17
N ASN A 33 -7.11 32.08 37.81
CA ASN A 33 -7.34 32.59 36.46
C ASN A 33 -6.48 31.88 35.42
N LYS A 34 -5.21 31.56 35.74
CA LYS A 34 -4.34 30.77 34.87
C LYS A 34 -4.85 29.34 34.69
N ILE A 35 -5.30 28.69 35.77
CA ILE A 35 -5.94 27.36 35.71
C ILE A 35 -7.13 27.40 34.76
N LYS A 36 -8.03 28.38 34.93
CA LYS A 36 -9.19 28.56 34.05
C LYS A 36 -8.78 28.71 32.59
N ALA A 37 -7.79 29.56 32.28
CA ALA A 37 -7.32 29.78 30.92
C ALA A 37 -6.76 28.49 30.28
N VAL A 38 -5.97 27.72 31.04
CA VAL A 38 -5.45 26.43 30.58
C VAL A 38 -6.59 25.44 30.31
N LEU A 39 -7.56 25.33 31.22
CA LEU A 39 -8.71 24.44 31.03
C LEU A 39 -9.56 24.82 29.80
N VAL A 40 -9.77 26.11 29.56
CA VAL A 40 -10.49 26.60 28.36
C VAL A 40 -9.73 26.22 27.09
N ALA A 41 -8.41 26.44 27.05
CA ALA A 41 -7.58 26.07 25.90
C ALA A 41 -7.58 24.54 25.66
N MET A 42 -7.46 23.73 26.71
CA MET A 42 -7.53 22.27 26.61
C MET A 42 -8.89 21.81 26.09
N ASN A 43 -9.99 22.37 26.60
CA ASN A 43 -11.33 22.01 26.17
C ASN A 43 -11.58 22.36 24.68
N HIS A 44 -11.10 23.53 24.24
CA HIS A 44 -11.14 23.91 22.83
C HIS A 44 -10.35 22.92 21.96
N ASN A 45 -9.12 22.60 22.36
CA ASN A 45 -8.26 21.65 21.64
C ASN A 45 -8.87 20.24 21.55
N LEU A 46 -9.52 19.78 22.63
CA LEU A 46 -10.23 18.50 22.63
C LEU A 46 -11.40 18.50 21.64
N GLY A 47 -12.18 19.59 21.58
CA GLY A 47 -13.24 19.75 20.60
C GLY A 47 -12.73 19.68 19.15
N LEU A 48 -11.61 20.36 18.85
CA LEU A 48 -10.96 20.29 17.55
C LEU A 48 -10.49 18.86 17.22
N ALA A 49 -9.85 18.18 18.17
CA ALA A 49 -9.39 16.81 17.99
C ALA A 49 -10.55 15.84 17.70
N ILE A 50 -11.67 15.96 18.43
CA ILE A 50 -12.88 15.17 18.21
C ILE A 50 -13.43 15.39 16.79
N ASN A 51 -13.54 16.64 16.36
CA ASN A 51 -14.03 16.96 15.02
C ASN A 51 -13.12 16.36 13.93
N GLN A 52 -11.80 16.43 14.11
CA GLN A 52 -10.85 15.83 13.17
C GLN A 52 -10.93 14.30 13.15
N ILE A 53 -11.10 13.65 14.31
CA ILE A 53 -11.28 12.20 14.39
C ILE A 53 -12.54 11.78 13.64
N ASN A 54 -13.65 12.52 13.79
CA ASN A 54 -14.89 12.24 13.08
C ASN A 54 -14.74 12.39 11.56
N ALA A 55 -14.05 13.44 11.11
CA ALA A 55 -13.74 13.64 9.69
C ALA A 55 -12.90 12.48 9.14
N ASN A 56 -11.81 12.13 9.83
CA ASN A 56 -10.95 11.01 9.43
C ASN A 56 -11.72 9.68 9.41
N SER A 57 -12.62 9.45 10.36
CA SER A 57 -13.45 8.24 10.39
C SER A 57 -14.38 8.15 9.19
N SER A 58 -14.94 9.28 8.74
CA SER A 58 -15.76 9.36 7.53
C SER A 58 -14.93 9.09 6.26
N ASP A 59 -13.72 9.63 6.20
CA ASP A 59 -12.80 9.41 5.07
C ASP A 59 -12.39 7.94 4.98
N ILE A 60 -12.08 7.30 6.11
CA ILE A 60 -11.76 5.86 6.17
C ILE A 60 -12.95 5.02 5.71
N ALA A 61 -14.16 5.33 6.17
CA ALA A 61 -15.36 4.61 5.73
C ALA A 61 -15.57 4.72 4.22
N THR A 62 -15.37 5.91 3.65
CA THR A 62 -15.44 6.15 2.20
C THR A 62 -14.37 5.37 1.45
N ALA A 63 -13.13 5.39 1.94
CA ALA A 63 -12.03 4.61 1.36
C ALA A 63 -12.32 3.10 1.38
N GLY A 64 -12.90 2.59 2.48
CA GLY A 64 -13.33 1.19 2.59
C GLY A 64 -14.41 0.82 1.57
N ALA A 65 -15.42 1.68 1.38
CA ALA A 65 -16.45 1.45 0.36
C ALA A 65 -15.87 1.42 -1.06
N ASN A 66 -14.95 2.33 -1.38
CA ASN A 66 -14.26 2.36 -2.66
C ASN A 66 -13.39 1.11 -2.88
N HIS A 67 -12.71 0.63 -1.83
CA HIS A 67 -11.92 -0.60 -1.91
C HIS A 67 -12.80 -1.82 -2.23
N ASN A 68 -13.95 -1.96 -1.57
CA ASN A 68 -14.88 -3.06 -1.84
C ASN A 68 -15.43 -3.01 -3.28
N ALA A 69 -15.73 -1.80 -3.79
CA ALA A 69 -16.16 -1.64 -5.18
C ALA A 69 -15.06 -2.06 -6.16
N LEU A 70 -13.81 -1.66 -5.89
CA LEU A 70 -12.67 -2.06 -6.71
C LEU A 70 -12.43 -3.59 -6.68
N ASP A 71 -12.57 -4.23 -5.53
CA ASP A 71 -12.42 -5.69 -5.40
C ASP A 71 -13.47 -6.43 -6.24
N HIS A 72 -14.71 -5.95 -6.22
CA HIS A 72 -15.78 -6.47 -7.08
C HIS A 72 -15.49 -6.27 -8.58
N ASP A 73 -14.97 -5.10 -8.96
CA ASP A 73 -14.58 -4.84 -10.34
C ASP A 73 -13.43 -5.76 -10.81
N VAL A 74 -12.45 -6.02 -9.93
CA VAL A 74 -11.36 -6.98 -10.21
C VAL A 74 -11.92 -8.38 -10.41
N GLN A 75 -12.81 -8.86 -9.54
CA GLN A 75 -13.47 -10.16 -9.69
C GLN A 75 -14.24 -10.26 -11.01
N ASN A 76 -14.93 -9.19 -11.43
CA ASN A 76 -15.63 -9.15 -12.72
C ASN A 76 -14.66 -9.25 -13.90
N ILE A 77 -13.51 -8.56 -13.83
CA ILE A 77 -12.47 -8.64 -14.86
C ILE A 77 -11.88 -10.06 -14.92
N GLU A 78 -11.60 -10.67 -13.77
CA GLU A 78 -11.10 -12.05 -13.71
C GLU A 78 -12.09 -13.03 -14.35
N ASN A 79 -13.38 -12.92 -14.01
CA ASN A 79 -14.43 -13.73 -14.63
C ASN A 79 -14.53 -13.52 -16.14
N ALA A 80 -14.42 -12.26 -16.60
CA ALA A 80 -14.43 -11.93 -18.03
C ALA A 80 -13.21 -12.52 -18.76
N ILE A 81 -12.01 -12.44 -18.15
CA ILE A 81 -10.79 -13.03 -18.71
C ILE A 81 -10.93 -14.56 -18.82
N VAL A 82 -11.40 -15.23 -17.76
CA VAL A 82 -11.64 -16.68 -17.78
C VAL A 82 -12.64 -17.06 -18.89
N GLY A 83 -13.72 -16.29 -19.04
CA GLY A 83 -14.69 -16.47 -20.12
C GLY A 83 -14.09 -16.28 -21.51
N LEU A 84 -13.27 -15.25 -21.70
CA LEU A 84 -12.55 -15.00 -22.95
C LEU A 84 -11.54 -16.12 -23.25
N THR A 85 -10.80 -16.62 -22.26
CA THR A 85 -9.88 -17.76 -22.43
C THR A 85 -10.64 -19.01 -22.87
N ALA A 86 -11.81 -19.29 -22.27
CA ALA A 86 -12.65 -20.40 -22.68
C ALA A 86 -13.15 -20.25 -24.13
N GLN A 87 -13.63 -19.06 -24.51
CA GLN A 87 -14.07 -18.78 -25.88
C GLN A 87 -12.91 -18.89 -26.89
N ILE A 88 -11.74 -18.36 -26.58
CA ILE A 88 -10.53 -18.49 -27.42
C ILE A 88 -10.16 -19.97 -27.57
N ALA A 89 -10.23 -20.78 -26.50
CA ALA A 89 -9.97 -22.21 -26.58
C ALA A 89 -10.96 -22.92 -27.53
N THR A 90 -12.25 -22.52 -27.52
CA THR A 90 -13.24 -23.07 -28.46
C THR A 90 -13.00 -22.64 -29.91
N LEU A 91 -12.61 -21.38 -30.15
CA LEU A 91 -12.29 -20.84 -31.47
C LEU A 91 -10.99 -21.44 -32.06
N LEU A 92 -10.03 -21.78 -31.20
CA LEU A 92 -8.76 -22.40 -31.60
C LEU A 92 -8.86 -23.91 -31.86
N GLY A 93 -10.06 -24.50 -31.74
CA GLY A 93 -10.39 -25.77 -32.39
C GLY A 93 -10.98 -26.82 -31.45
N GLY A 94 -12.27 -27.12 -31.68
CA GLY A 94 -12.73 -28.49 -31.61
C GLY A 94 -11.93 -29.33 -32.62
N GLY A 95 -11.17 -30.31 -32.13
CA GLY A 95 -10.45 -31.29 -32.94
C GLY A 95 -9.02 -30.87 -33.32
N GLY A 96 -8.05 -31.41 -32.59
CA GLY A 96 -6.68 -31.62 -33.07
C GLY A 96 -5.73 -30.41 -32.98
N SER A 97 -4.86 -30.45 -31.96
CA SER A 97 -3.71 -29.56 -31.75
C SER A 97 -4.01 -28.23 -31.05
N ARG A 98 -3.80 -28.20 -29.73
CA ARG A 98 -3.65 -26.98 -28.92
C ARG A 98 -2.51 -26.15 -29.52
N ARG A 99 -2.82 -25.21 -30.42
CA ARG A 99 -1.84 -24.20 -30.81
C ARG A 99 -1.61 -23.32 -29.58
N LYS A 100 -0.50 -23.54 -28.88
CA LYS A 100 0.01 -22.60 -27.85
C LYS A 100 -0.03 -21.20 -28.47
N LEU A 101 -0.76 -20.26 -27.85
CA LEU A 101 -0.64 -18.85 -28.20
C LEU A 101 0.83 -18.47 -28.08
N LYS A 102 1.48 -18.15 -29.20
CA LYS A 102 2.85 -17.62 -29.21
C LYS A 102 2.78 -16.16 -28.80
N LEU A 103 2.77 -15.92 -27.48
CA LEU A 103 3.02 -14.58 -26.94
C LEU A 103 4.47 -14.19 -27.18
N GLN A 104 4.70 -12.90 -27.40
CA GLN A 104 6.04 -12.35 -27.39
C GLN A 104 6.61 -12.46 -25.98
N GLU A 105 7.85 -12.94 -25.89
CA GLU A 105 8.57 -13.06 -24.63
C GLU A 105 8.86 -11.67 -24.03
N PRO A 106 8.68 -11.46 -22.71
CA PRO A 106 8.96 -10.18 -22.07
C PRO A 106 10.42 -9.75 -22.20
N SER A 107 10.68 -8.45 -22.28
CA SER A 107 12.05 -7.92 -22.16
C SER A 107 12.54 -8.02 -20.70
N LYS A 108 13.85 -8.25 -20.51
CA LYS A 108 14.46 -8.20 -19.18
C LYS A 108 14.34 -6.83 -18.51
N PHE A 109 14.32 -6.83 -17.18
CA PHE A 109 14.27 -5.63 -16.36
C PHE A 109 15.57 -5.42 -15.58
N ASP A 110 16.23 -4.29 -15.80
CA ASP A 110 17.56 -3.97 -15.26
C ASP A 110 17.53 -3.22 -13.91
N GLY A 111 16.36 -2.74 -13.49
CA GLY A 111 16.19 -1.97 -12.24
C GLY A 111 16.59 -0.49 -12.32
N MET A 112 17.03 0.04 -13.46
CA MET A 112 17.51 1.42 -13.58
C MET A 112 16.37 2.43 -13.66
N ASP A 113 15.28 2.07 -14.34
CA ASP A 113 14.11 2.92 -14.52
C ASP A 113 12.90 2.37 -13.75
N LYS A 114 12.63 2.96 -12.58
CA LYS A 114 11.51 2.58 -11.70
C LYS A 114 10.15 2.75 -12.37
N THR A 115 10.02 3.63 -13.36
CA THR A 115 8.74 3.83 -14.06
C THR A 115 8.34 2.62 -14.91
N LYS A 116 9.32 1.80 -15.31
CA LYS A 116 9.10 0.57 -16.09
C LYS A 116 8.79 -0.66 -15.25
N ALA A 117 8.98 -0.62 -13.93
CA ALA A 117 8.79 -1.77 -13.04
C ALA A 117 7.35 -2.30 -13.09
N MET A 118 6.36 -1.41 -13.13
CA MET A 118 4.95 -1.80 -13.22
C MET A 118 4.63 -2.48 -14.56
N ALA A 119 5.14 -1.94 -15.66
CA ALA A 119 4.96 -2.52 -16.99
C ALA A 119 5.60 -3.91 -17.09
N PHE A 120 6.83 -4.06 -16.58
CA PHE A 120 7.52 -5.35 -16.51
C PHE A 120 6.70 -6.39 -15.73
N ARG A 121 6.24 -6.04 -14.51
CA ARG A 121 5.43 -6.92 -13.67
C ARG A 121 4.16 -7.39 -14.39
N THR A 122 3.46 -6.48 -15.05
CA THR A 122 2.22 -6.82 -15.78
C THR A 122 2.51 -7.77 -16.94
N LEU A 123 3.53 -7.48 -17.75
CA LEU A 123 3.89 -8.30 -18.91
C LEU A 123 4.34 -9.71 -18.52
N ILE A 124 5.21 -9.83 -17.51
CA ILE A 124 5.74 -11.14 -17.10
C ILE A 124 4.66 -12.01 -16.44
N THR A 125 3.79 -11.41 -15.62
CA THR A 125 2.66 -12.12 -14.99
C THR A 125 1.67 -12.62 -16.05
N HIS A 126 1.36 -11.79 -17.04
CA HIS A 126 0.46 -12.18 -18.13
C HIS A 126 1.08 -13.30 -18.98
N TYR A 127 2.37 -13.21 -19.29
CA TYR A 127 3.08 -14.24 -20.05
C TYR A 127 3.04 -15.61 -19.36
N ILE A 128 3.37 -15.67 -18.06
CA ILE A 128 3.31 -16.90 -17.26
C ILE A 128 1.90 -17.50 -17.32
N ARG A 129 0.86 -16.69 -17.04
CA ARG A 129 -0.53 -17.17 -16.98
C ARG A 129 -1.04 -17.75 -18.30
N VAL A 130 -0.51 -17.32 -19.44
CA VAL A 130 -0.96 -17.80 -20.76
C VAL A 130 -0.10 -18.95 -21.26
N VAL A 131 1.22 -18.89 -21.06
CA VAL A 131 2.16 -19.90 -21.58
C VAL A 131 2.20 -21.15 -20.70
N ASP A 132 2.07 -20.96 -19.38
CA ASP A 132 2.06 -22.03 -18.38
C ASP A 132 1.13 -21.72 -17.19
N PRO A 133 -0.20 -21.81 -17.39
CA PRO A 133 -1.19 -21.52 -16.35
C PRO A 133 -1.14 -22.48 -15.15
N SER A 134 -0.50 -23.63 -15.30
CA SER A 134 -0.37 -24.68 -14.27
C SER A 134 0.92 -24.59 -13.47
N SER A 135 1.80 -23.62 -13.77
CA SER A 135 3.10 -23.46 -13.12
C SER A 135 2.95 -23.27 -11.61
N LEU A 136 3.78 -23.99 -10.85
CA LEU A 136 3.86 -23.85 -9.40
C LEU A 136 4.50 -22.51 -9.01
N ALA A 137 4.24 -22.04 -7.79
CA ALA A 137 4.79 -20.76 -7.31
C ALA A 137 6.31 -20.67 -7.48
N ASP A 138 7.04 -21.74 -7.15
CA ASP A 138 8.50 -21.78 -7.25
C ASP A 138 8.99 -21.67 -8.71
N GLU A 139 8.28 -22.30 -9.64
CA GLU A 139 8.58 -22.23 -11.08
C GLU A 139 8.34 -20.81 -11.61
N GLN A 140 7.26 -20.15 -11.15
CA GLN A 140 6.98 -18.75 -11.50
C GLN A 140 8.04 -17.81 -10.93
N ILE A 141 8.48 -18.03 -9.69
CA ILE A 141 9.53 -17.23 -9.05
C ILE A 141 10.84 -17.39 -9.81
N ALA A 142 11.27 -18.62 -10.08
CA ALA A 142 12.49 -18.89 -10.84
C ALA A 142 12.44 -18.26 -12.24
N PHE A 143 11.28 -18.34 -12.91
CA PHE A 143 11.06 -17.67 -14.18
C PHE A 143 11.20 -16.16 -14.05
N ILE A 144 10.54 -15.51 -13.09
CA ILE A 144 10.63 -14.05 -12.89
C ILE A 144 12.08 -13.62 -12.66
N ILE A 145 12.81 -14.32 -11.79
CA ILE A 145 14.23 -14.05 -11.49
C ILE A 145 15.08 -14.12 -12.76
N SER A 146 14.80 -15.06 -13.67
CA SER A 146 15.55 -15.18 -14.94
C SER A 146 15.42 -13.97 -15.88
N TYR A 147 14.37 -13.15 -15.72
CA TYR A 147 14.17 -11.90 -16.47
C TYR A 147 14.66 -10.66 -15.73
N LEU A 148 15.24 -10.80 -14.55
CA LEU A 148 15.92 -9.72 -13.87
C LEU A 148 17.38 -9.65 -14.31
N ASP A 149 17.86 -8.43 -14.51
CA ASP A 149 19.23 -8.15 -14.90
C ASP A 149 19.77 -6.93 -14.11
N GLY A 150 21.05 -6.64 -14.26
CA GLY A 150 21.67 -5.42 -13.70
C GLY A 150 21.36 -5.19 -12.22
N ALA A 151 20.95 -3.97 -11.89
CA ALA A 151 20.67 -3.54 -10.52
C ALA A 151 19.49 -4.31 -9.88
N ALA A 152 18.50 -4.73 -10.68
CA ALA A 152 17.38 -5.53 -10.16
C ALA A 152 17.83 -6.92 -9.73
N LYS A 153 18.73 -7.55 -10.49
CA LYS A 153 19.30 -8.86 -10.13
C LYS A 153 20.25 -8.76 -8.95
N THR A 154 21.17 -7.79 -8.96
CA THR A 154 22.10 -7.57 -7.84
C THR A 154 21.38 -7.26 -6.53
N TRP A 155 20.23 -6.58 -6.58
CA TRP A 155 19.42 -6.35 -5.39
C TRP A 155 18.87 -7.64 -4.76
N LEU A 156 18.66 -8.69 -5.54
CA LEU A 156 18.14 -9.99 -5.05
C LEU A 156 19.22 -10.91 -4.49
N GLU A 157 20.49 -10.76 -4.90
CA GLU A 157 21.61 -11.63 -4.47
C GLU A 157 21.69 -11.88 -2.95
N PRO A 158 21.39 -10.91 -2.05
CA PRO A 158 21.40 -11.15 -0.60
C PRO A 158 20.26 -12.05 -0.10
N PHE A 159 19.19 -12.19 -0.89
CA PHE A 159 17.95 -12.90 -0.55
C PHE A 159 17.80 -14.23 -1.28
N GLU A 160 18.65 -14.51 -2.28
CA GLU A 160 18.79 -15.86 -2.83
C GLU A 160 19.36 -16.74 -1.72
N GLU A 161 18.70 -17.88 -1.45
CA GLU A 161 19.10 -18.82 -0.40
C GLU A 161 20.57 -19.17 -0.58
N ARG A 162 21.43 -18.62 0.28
CA ARG A 162 22.74 -19.20 0.52
C ARG A 162 22.45 -20.53 1.18
N ASP A 163 23.05 -21.61 0.67
CA ASP A 163 23.25 -22.81 1.47
C ASP A 163 23.92 -22.36 2.77
N LEU A 164 23.12 -22.18 3.82
CA LEU A 164 23.60 -21.83 5.14
C LEU A 164 24.39 -23.05 5.60
N ASP A 165 25.70 -23.01 5.42
CA ASP A 165 26.59 -23.88 6.16
C ASP A 165 26.26 -23.67 7.64
N PRO A 166 25.77 -24.71 8.35
CA PRO A 166 25.32 -24.59 9.74
C PRO A 166 26.43 -24.15 10.71
N SER A 167 27.65 -23.95 10.21
CA SER A 167 28.82 -23.51 10.97
C SER A 167 29.12 -22.01 10.93
N THR A 168 28.35 -21.18 10.22
CA THR A 168 28.57 -19.72 10.20
C THR A 168 27.67 -18.98 11.21
N PRO A 169 28.24 -18.33 12.25
CA PRO A 169 27.45 -17.52 13.17
C PRO A 169 27.01 -16.23 12.49
N VAL A 170 25.73 -15.92 12.60
CA VAL A 170 25.13 -14.67 12.10
C VAL A 170 25.58 -13.51 13.00
N PRO A 171 26.09 -12.38 12.44
CA PRO A 171 26.46 -11.19 13.22
C PRO A 171 25.27 -10.46 13.81
#